data_AF-A0A1D6QD29-F1
#
_entry.id   AF-A0A1D6QD29-F1
#
_cell.length_a   1.000
_cell.length_b   1.000
_cell.length_c   1.000
_cell.angle_alpha   90.00
_cell.angle_beta   90.00
_cell.angle_gamma   90.00
#
_symmetry.space_group_name_H-M   'P 1'
#
loop_
_entity.id
_entity.type
_entity.pdbx_description
1 polymer ?
#
loop_
_entity_poly.entity_id
_entity_poly.type
_entity_poly.pdbx_seq_one_letter_code
_entity_poly.pdbx_strand_id
1 'polypeptide(L)'
;MGDYYAHPEHYTPVFHERIAPYASVIVNCMYWEKRFPPLLNMDQLQQLMETGCPLVGVCDITCDIGGSIEFINKSTSIERPFFRYDPSKNSYHDDMEGAGVVCLAVDILPTEFSKEASQHFGNILSRLVASLASVKQPAELPSYLRRACIAHAGRLTPLYEYIPRMRNTMIDLAPAKTNPLPDKKYSTLVSLSGHLFDKFLINEALDIIETAGGSFHLVRCEVGQSTDDMSYSELEVGADDTATLDKIIDSLTSLANEHGGDHDAGQEIELAPIAKE
;
A
#
# COMPACT_ATOMS: atom_id res chain seq x y z
N MET A 1 9.21 13.12 -16.28
CA MET A 1 9.60 12.08 -15.31
C MET A 1 9.06 12.37 -13.92
N GLY A 2 9.13 13.60 -13.41
CA GLY A 2 8.57 13.96 -12.09
C GLY A 2 7.07 13.69 -11.93
N ASP A 3 6.28 13.91 -12.99
CA ASP A 3 4.83 13.68 -12.97
C ASP A 3 4.45 12.23 -12.64
N TYR A 4 5.03 11.23 -13.31
CA TYR A 4 4.81 9.81 -12.98
C TYR A 4 5.15 9.46 -11.53
N TYR A 5 6.21 10.06 -10.96
CA TYR A 5 6.57 9.82 -9.56
C TYR A 5 5.66 10.56 -8.57
N ALA A 6 4.96 11.61 -9.00
CA ALA A 6 4.01 12.36 -8.18
C ALA A 6 2.59 11.78 -8.28
N HIS A 7 2.18 11.37 -9.48
CA HIS A 7 0.84 10.92 -9.84
C HIS A 7 0.86 9.57 -10.59
N PRO A 8 1.39 8.48 -10.00
CA PRO A 8 1.43 7.18 -10.66
C PRO A 8 0.05 6.63 -11.04
N GLU A 9 -1.01 7.06 -10.36
CA GLU A 9 -2.42 6.71 -10.61
C GLU A 9 -2.92 7.13 -12.00
N HIS A 10 -2.31 8.14 -12.62
CA HIS A 10 -2.67 8.59 -13.96
C HIS A 10 -2.10 7.69 -15.08
N TYR A 11 -1.30 6.69 -14.73
CA TYR A 11 -0.56 5.88 -15.69
C TYR A 11 -0.99 4.42 -15.63
N THR A 12 -1.29 3.85 -16.81
CA THR A 12 -1.61 2.43 -16.94
C THR A 12 -0.40 1.65 -17.48
N PRO A 13 0.03 0.57 -16.80
CA PRO A 13 1.10 -0.29 -17.30
C PRO A 13 0.69 -1.00 -18.58
N VAL A 14 1.50 -0.86 -19.64
CA VAL A 14 1.31 -1.56 -20.93
C VAL A 14 2.24 -2.77 -21.11
N PHE A 15 2.91 -3.19 -20.04
CA PHE A 15 3.90 -4.27 -20.07
C PHE A 15 3.30 -5.60 -20.54
N HIS A 16 2.10 -5.92 -20.05
CA HIS A 16 1.34 -7.11 -20.43
C HIS A 16 0.96 -7.14 -21.92
N GLU A 17 0.86 -5.99 -22.60
CA GLU A 17 0.57 -5.94 -24.04
C GLU A 17 1.83 -5.93 -24.90
N ARG A 18 2.87 -5.22 -24.44
CA ARG A 18 4.02 -4.85 -25.28
C ARG A 18 5.20 -5.81 -25.14
N ILE A 19 5.37 -6.42 -23.97
CA ILE A 19 6.60 -7.16 -23.64
C ILE A 19 6.28 -8.58 -23.18
N ALA A 20 5.40 -8.74 -22.18
CA ALA A 20 5.07 -10.04 -21.61
C ALA A 20 4.63 -11.11 -22.64
N PRO A 21 3.86 -10.80 -23.70
CA PRO A 21 3.43 -11.81 -24.69
C PRO A 21 4.58 -12.45 -25.47
N TYR A 22 5.78 -11.87 -25.44
CA TYR A 22 6.95 -12.32 -26.19
C TYR A 22 8.09 -12.80 -25.29
N ALA A 23 7.90 -12.74 -23.97
CA ALA A 23 8.93 -13.10 -23.00
C ALA A 23 8.73 -14.54 -22.51
N SER A 24 9.77 -15.38 -22.65
CA SER A 24 9.77 -16.71 -22.03
C SER A 24 10.18 -16.70 -20.57
N VAL A 25 11.01 -15.73 -20.18
CA VAL A 25 11.46 -15.53 -18.80
C VAL A 25 11.47 -14.03 -18.52
N ILE A 26 10.95 -13.63 -17.36
CA ILE A 26 11.04 -12.27 -16.84
C ILE A 26 11.98 -12.28 -15.64
N VAL A 27 12.96 -11.39 -15.62
CA VAL A 27 13.79 -11.13 -14.44
C VAL A 27 13.47 -9.73 -13.94
N ASN A 28 12.70 -9.65 -12.87
CA ASN A 28 12.27 -8.39 -12.28
C ASN A 28 13.28 -7.94 -11.22
N CYS A 29 13.77 -6.71 -11.34
CA CYS A 29 14.76 -6.11 -10.43
C CYS A 29 14.46 -4.62 -10.19
N MET A 30 13.21 -4.21 -10.41
CA MET A 30 12.82 -2.82 -10.29
C MET A 30 12.63 -2.42 -8.82
N TYR A 31 12.79 -1.15 -8.50
CA TYR A 31 12.25 -0.64 -7.25
C TYR A 31 10.75 -0.38 -7.43
N TRP A 32 9.95 -0.80 -6.45
CA TRP A 32 8.49 -0.61 -6.45
C TRP A 32 8.00 -0.13 -5.08
N GLU A 33 6.94 0.66 -5.07
CA GLU A 33 6.22 1.08 -3.87
C GLU A 33 4.73 0.88 -4.11
N LYS A 34 3.95 0.67 -3.05
CA LYS A 34 2.50 0.37 -3.12
C LYS A 34 1.65 1.35 -3.93
N ARG A 35 2.07 2.61 -4.02
CA ARG A 35 1.38 3.65 -4.80
C ARG A 35 1.53 3.49 -6.32
N PHE A 36 2.50 2.71 -6.78
CA PHE A 36 2.69 2.44 -8.20
C PHE A 36 1.86 1.23 -8.63
N PRO A 37 1.26 1.26 -9.84
CA PRO A 37 0.56 0.10 -10.36
C PRO A 37 1.53 -1.09 -10.54
N PRO A 38 1.06 -2.34 -10.40
CA PRO A 38 1.90 -3.51 -10.64
C PRO A 38 2.34 -3.59 -12.10
N LEU A 39 3.54 -4.11 -12.35
CA LEU A 39 4.07 -4.33 -13.70
C LEU A 39 3.28 -5.42 -14.44
N LEU A 40 2.91 -6.48 -13.72
CA LEU A 40 2.09 -7.58 -14.23
C LEU A 40 1.18 -8.08 -13.12
N ASN A 41 -0.14 -7.94 -13.34
CA ASN A 41 -1.17 -8.36 -12.39
C ASN A 41 -1.72 -9.77 -12.73
N MET A 42 -2.50 -10.37 -11.81
CA MET A 42 -3.02 -11.73 -11.97
C MET A 42 -3.93 -11.87 -13.20
N ASP A 43 -4.84 -10.92 -13.41
CA ASP A 43 -5.79 -10.91 -14.53
C ASP A 43 -5.07 -10.82 -15.88
N GLN A 44 -4.06 -9.96 -15.98
CA GLN A 44 -3.21 -9.80 -17.15
C GLN A 44 -2.44 -11.09 -17.44
N LEU A 45 -1.89 -11.74 -16.41
CA LEU A 45 -1.21 -13.02 -16.60
C LEU A 45 -2.18 -14.10 -17.10
N GLN A 46 -3.38 -14.17 -16.54
CA GLN A 46 -4.40 -15.13 -16.98
C GLN A 46 -4.74 -14.94 -18.47
N GLN A 47 -5.02 -13.70 -18.88
CA GLN A 47 -5.31 -13.35 -20.29
C GLN A 47 -4.14 -13.71 -21.22
N LEU A 48 -2.90 -13.49 -20.77
CA LEU A 48 -1.71 -13.88 -21.52
C LEU A 48 -1.61 -15.39 -21.72
N MET A 49 -1.87 -16.17 -20.68
CA MET A 49 -1.83 -17.63 -20.77
C MET A 49 -2.94 -18.17 -21.70
N GLU A 50 -4.14 -17.59 -21.67
CA GLU A 50 -5.25 -17.98 -22.55
C GLU A 50 -4.96 -17.69 -24.04
N THR A 51 -4.19 -16.65 -24.32
CA THR A 51 -3.81 -16.25 -25.69
C THR A 51 -2.55 -16.94 -26.22
N GLY A 52 -1.92 -17.82 -25.43
CA GLY A 52 -0.75 -18.61 -25.84
C GLY A 52 0.59 -17.92 -25.60
N CYS A 53 0.71 -17.15 -24.52
CA CYS A 53 1.97 -16.52 -24.10
C CYS A 53 3.08 -17.57 -23.81
N PRO A 54 4.34 -17.33 -24.25
CA PRO A 54 5.46 -18.25 -24.06
C PRO A 54 6.10 -18.18 -22.67
N LEU A 55 5.54 -17.41 -21.73
CA LEU A 55 6.12 -17.16 -20.41
C LEU A 55 6.15 -18.46 -19.59
N VAL A 56 7.36 -18.92 -19.30
CA VAL A 56 7.64 -20.12 -18.51
C VAL A 56 7.99 -19.78 -17.07
N GLY A 57 8.65 -18.64 -16.83
CA GLY A 57 9.06 -18.29 -15.49
C GLY A 57 9.30 -16.81 -15.23
N VAL A 58 9.17 -16.45 -13.95
CA VAL A 58 9.52 -15.13 -13.41
C VAL A 58 10.52 -15.30 -12.28
N CYS A 59 11.62 -14.58 -12.37
CA CYS A 59 12.57 -14.38 -11.28
C CYS A 59 12.37 -12.97 -10.74
N ASP A 60 11.76 -12.84 -9.57
CA ASP A 60 11.53 -11.56 -8.93
C ASP A 60 12.55 -11.32 -7.82
N ILE A 61 13.58 -10.54 -8.16
CA ILE A 61 14.68 -10.18 -7.24
C ILE A 61 14.20 -9.16 -6.20
N THR A 62 13.14 -8.41 -6.49
CA THR A 62 12.60 -7.43 -5.53
C THR A 62 11.94 -8.15 -4.36
N CYS A 63 11.32 -9.30 -4.64
CA CYS A 63 10.64 -10.16 -3.66
C CYS A 63 9.57 -9.38 -2.86
N ASP A 64 8.95 -8.38 -3.47
CA ASP A 64 7.83 -7.66 -2.88
C ASP A 64 6.57 -8.53 -2.95
N ILE A 65 6.12 -9.07 -1.82
CA ILE A 65 4.95 -9.93 -1.75
C ILE A 65 3.68 -9.17 -2.16
N GLY A 66 2.99 -9.64 -3.20
CA GLY A 66 1.86 -8.93 -3.81
C GLY A 66 2.25 -7.58 -4.42
N GLY A 67 3.52 -7.42 -4.79
CA GLY A 67 4.09 -6.17 -5.27
C GLY A 67 4.02 -6.01 -6.79
N SER A 68 5.13 -5.60 -7.39
CA SER A 68 5.20 -5.29 -8.82
C SER A 68 4.85 -6.47 -9.74
N ILE A 69 5.11 -7.71 -9.30
CA ILE A 69 4.58 -8.93 -9.89
C ILE A 69 3.55 -9.49 -8.91
N GLU A 70 2.28 -9.21 -9.14
CA GLU A 70 1.23 -9.38 -8.12
C GLU A 70 1.08 -10.83 -7.63
N PHE A 71 1.30 -11.80 -8.52
CA PHE A 71 1.18 -13.23 -8.20
C PHE A 71 2.38 -13.81 -7.43
N ILE A 72 3.39 -12.99 -7.08
CA ILE A 72 4.39 -13.39 -6.09
C ILE A 72 3.79 -13.26 -4.70
N ASN A 73 3.16 -14.33 -4.20
CA ASN A 73 2.45 -14.31 -2.91
C ASN A 73 3.28 -14.78 -1.71
N LYS A 74 4.50 -15.26 -1.96
CA LYS A 74 5.42 -15.75 -0.93
C LYS A 74 6.86 -15.63 -1.41
N SER A 75 7.77 -15.49 -0.45
CA SER A 75 9.20 -15.63 -0.71
C SER A 75 9.58 -17.11 -0.79
N THR A 76 10.69 -17.38 -1.47
CA THR A 76 11.31 -18.70 -1.55
C THR A 76 12.63 -18.72 -0.78
N SER A 77 13.07 -19.91 -0.36
CA SER A 77 14.39 -20.11 0.24
C SER A 77 15.36 -20.66 -0.80
N ILE A 78 16.66 -20.60 -0.51
CA ILE A 78 17.69 -21.16 -1.41
C ILE A 78 17.50 -22.68 -1.60
N GLU A 79 17.03 -23.39 -0.57
CA GLU A 79 16.78 -24.84 -0.62
C GLU A 79 15.53 -25.19 -1.43
N ARG A 80 14.56 -24.27 -1.51
CA ARG A 80 13.31 -24.43 -2.27
C ARG A 80 13.04 -23.15 -3.06
N PRO A 81 13.85 -22.86 -4.09
CA PRO A 81 13.90 -21.54 -4.72
C PRO A 81 12.73 -21.26 -5.65
N PHE A 82 11.95 -22.30 -6.00
CA PHE A 82 10.85 -22.22 -6.95
C PHE A 82 9.51 -22.63 -6.34
N PHE A 83 8.46 -21.95 -6.80
CA PHE A 83 7.08 -22.42 -6.75
C PHE A 83 6.42 -22.19 -8.12
N ARG A 84 5.31 -22.88 -8.40
CA ARG A 84 4.54 -22.67 -9.64
C ARG A 84 3.22 -21.98 -9.32
N TYR A 85 2.89 -20.96 -10.09
CA TYR A 85 1.58 -20.31 -10.07
C TYR A 85 0.77 -20.69 -11.31
N ASP A 86 -0.41 -21.27 -11.11
CA ASP A 86 -1.37 -21.58 -12.17
C ASP A 86 -2.46 -20.50 -12.19
N PRO A 87 -2.42 -19.55 -13.16
CA PRO A 87 -3.39 -18.46 -13.24
C PRO A 87 -4.79 -18.94 -13.64
N SER A 88 -4.94 -20.10 -14.29
CA SER A 88 -6.25 -20.61 -14.70
C SER A 88 -7.11 -21.07 -13.51
N LYS A 89 -6.45 -21.51 -12.42
CA LYS A 89 -7.08 -22.00 -11.19
C LYS A 89 -6.83 -21.09 -10.00
N ASN A 90 -6.08 -20.01 -10.21
CA ASN A 90 -5.54 -19.17 -9.15
C ASN A 90 -4.92 -19.99 -8.00
N SER A 91 -3.98 -20.89 -8.33
CA SER A 91 -3.44 -21.86 -7.38
C SER A 91 -1.91 -21.92 -7.38
N TYR A 92 -1.35 -22.27 -6.23
CA TYR A 92 0.09 -22.29 -5.98
C TYR A 92 0.57 -23.70 -5.65
N HIS A 93 1.70 -24.09 -6.20
CA HIS A 93 2.26 -25.44 -6.09
C HIS A 93 3.75 -25.36 -5.74
N ASP A 94 4.24 -26.27 -4.90
CA ASP A 94 5.65 -26.34 -4.49
C ASP A 94 6.47 -27.30 -5.36
N ASP A 95 6.09 -27.41 -6.62
CA ASP A 95 6.72 -28.21 -7.68
C ASP A 95 6.99 -27.35 -8.92
N MET A 96 7.64 -27.94 -9.92
CA MET A 96 7.87 -27.34 -11.22
C MET A 96 7.13 -28.09 -12.34
N GLU A 97 6.20 -28.98 -11.98
CA GLU A 97 5.54 -29.88 -12.93
C GLU A 97 4.08 -29.48 -13.15
N GLY A 98 3.67 -29.37 -14.41
CA GLY A 98 2.30 -29.02 -14.78
C GLY A 98 2.16 -27.62 -15.37
N ALA A 99 0.91 -27.17 -15.53
CA ALA A 99 0.59 -25.88 -16.17
C ALA A 99 0.86 -24.70 -15.23
N GLY A 100 1.28 -23.56 -15.77
CA GLY A 100 1.52 -22.34 -15.00
C GLY A 100 2.95 -21.84 -15.12
N VAL A 101 3.24 -20.78 -14.38
CA VAL A 101 4.51 -20.04 -14.43
C VAL A 101 5.37 -20.39 -13.22
N VAL A 102 6.62 -20.75 -13.46
CA VAL A 102 7.60 -21.02 -12.40
C VAL A 102 8.14 -19.71 -11.86
N CYS A 103 7.99 -19.50 -10.57
CA CYS A 103 8.35 -18.27 -9.88
C CYS A 103 9.54 -18.51 -8.95
N LEU A 104 10.55 -17.63 -9.02
CA LEU A 104 11.64 -17.52 -8.07
C LEU A 104 11.54 -16.16 -7.38
N ALA A 105 11.55 -16.15 -6.05
CA ALA A 105 11.46 -14.92 -5.25
C ALA A 105 12.27 -15.08 -3.95
N VAL A 106 13.59 -15.24 -4.08
CA VAL A 106 14.50 -15.42 -2.94
C VAL A 106 14.86 -14.04 -2.35
N ASP A 107 14.44 -13.78 -1.11
CA ASP A 107 14.63 -12.49 -0.41
C ASP A 107 16.09 -12.22 0.02
N ILE A 108 16.89 -13.27 0.15
CA ILE A 108 18.31 -13.22 0.55
C ILE A 108 19.25 -13.68 -0.58
N LEU A 109 18.91 -13.40 -1.84
CA LEU A 109 19.65 -13.87 -3.02
C LEU A 109 21.19 -13.68 -2.97
N PRO A 110 21.78 -12.61 -2.38
CA PRO A 110 23.23 -12.50 -2.25
C PRO A 110 23.90 -13.66 -1.49
N THR A 111 23.15 -14.39 -0.67
CA THR A 111 23.67 -15.53 0.10
C THR A 111 23.97 -16.77 -0.77
N GLU A 112 23.44 -16.84 -2.00
CA GLU A 112 23.83 -17.87 -2.97
C GLU A 112 25.31 -17.78 -3.37
N PHE A 113 25.89 -16.57 -3.27
CA PHE A 113 27.33 -16.31 -3.43
C PHE A 113 27.90 -15.68 -2.15
N SER A 114 27.64 -16.33 -1.01
CA SER A 114 27.95 -15.80 0.33
C SER A 114 29.39 -15.32 0.51
N LYS A 115 30.37 -16.02 -0.06
CA LYS A 115 31.80 -15.64 0.03
C LYS A 115 32.06 -14.34 -0.74
N GLU A 116 31.61 -14.25 -1.98
CA GLU A 116 31.77 -13.10 -2.85
C GLU A 116 31.01 -11.88 -2.30
N ALA A 117 29.77 -12.07 -1.84
CA ALA A 117 28.96 -11.03 -1.22
C ALA A 117 29.65 -10.49 0.05
N SER A 118 30.15 -11.37 0.92
CA SER A 118 30.87 -10.97 2.14
C SER A 118 32.17 -10.23 1.82
N GLN A 119 32.93 -10.70 0.85
CA GLN A 119 34.16 -10.04 0.42
C GLN A 119 33.88 -8.67 -0.20
N HIS A 120 32.86 -8.56 -1.05
CA HIS A 120 32.45 -7.31 -1.68
C HIS A 120 32.02 -6.28 -0.64
N PHE A 121 31.11 -6.66 0.26
CA PHE A 121 30.66 -5.81 1.37
C PHE A 121 31.83 -5.39 2.27
N GLY A 122 32.69 -6.33 2.67
CA GLY A 122 33.86 -6.07 3.50
C GLY A 122 34.89 -5.12 2.85
N ASN A 123 35.11 -5.24 1.54
CA ASN A 123 35.99 -4.35 0.78
C ASN A 123 35.48 -2.90 0.74
N ILE A 124 34.16 -2.69 0.78
CA ILE A 124 33.55 -1.37 0.87
C ILE A 124 33.60 -0.87 2.31
N LEU A 125 33.14 -1.68 3.27
CA LEU A 125 33.05 -1.32 4.68
C LEU A 125 34.42 -0.95 5.26
N SER A 126 35.47 -1.73 4.96
CA SER A 126 36.84 -1.50 5.46
C SER A 126 37.37 -0.09 5.17
N ARG A 127 36.97 0.51 4.04
CA ARG A 127 37.33 1.90 3.67
C ARG A 127 36.68 2.93 4.58
N LEU A 128 35.55 2.58 5.22
CA LEU A 128 34.79 3.44 6.11
C LEU A 128 35.20 3.25 7.58
N VAL A 129 35.70 2.07 7.95
CA VAL A 129 36.01 1.70 9.34
C VAL A 129 36.96 2.69 10.02
N ALA A 130 38.02 3.13 9.34
CA ALA A 130 38.97 4.07 9.93
C ALA A 130 38.30 5.39 10.32
N SER A 131 37.47 5.95 9.43
CA SER A 131 36.71 7.18 9.70
C SER A 131 35.67 6.99 10.80
N LEU A 132 35.00 5.84 10.83
CA LEU A 132 34.01 5.51 11.87
C LEU A 132 34.65 5.34 13.25
N ALA A 133 35.84 4.73 13.32
CA ALA A 133 36.52 4.41 14.57
C ALA A 133 37.26 5.62 15.19
N SER A 134 37.66 6.60 14.38
CA SER A 134 38.44 7.75 14.86
C SER A 134 37.61 8.90 15.40
N VAL A 135 36.31 8.96 15.07
CA VAL A 135 35.45 10.12 15.33
C VAL A 135 34.81 10.05 16.71
N LYS A 136 34.85 11.16 17.46
CA LYS A 136 34.20 11.27 18.77
C LYS A 136 32.79 11.85 18.67
N GLN A 137 32.54 12.69 17.68
CA GLN A 137 31.28 13.39 17.48
C GLN A 137 30.79 13.22 16.03
N PRO A 138 29.51 12.92 15.77
CA PRO A 138 28.99 12.72 14.41
C PRO A 138 29.24 13.89 13.46
N ALA A 139 29.43 15.11 13.98
CA ALA A 139 29.78 16.28 13.18
C ALA A 139 31.13 16.15 12.44
N GLU A 140 32.06 15.35 12.96
CA GLU A 140 33.38 15.09 12.38
C GLU A 140 33.34 14.02 11.28
N LEU A 141 32.22 13.29 11.14
CA LEU A 141 32.05 12.31 10.07
C LEU A 141 31.94 13.00 8.71
N PRO A 142 32.48 12.38 7.64
CA PRO A 142 32.13 12.73 6.27
C PRO A 142 30.61 12.84 6.10
N SER A 143 30.17 13.80 5.28
CA SER A 143 28.74 14.16 5.21
C SER A 143 27.81 12.98 4.90
N TYR A 144 28.26 12.03 4.08
CA TYR A 144 27.49 10.81 3.76
C TYR A 144 27.37 9.85 4.95
N LEU A 145 28.43 9.67 5.76
CA LEU A 145 28.38 8.89 6.99
C LEU A 145 27.55 9.59 8.07
N ARG A 146 27.67 10.92 8.16
CA ARG A 146 26.85 11.72 9.07
C ARG A 146 25.36 11.60 8.75
N ARG A 147 24.99 11.65 7.46
CA ARG A 147 23.60 11.44 7.03
C ARG A 147 23.13 10.00 7.27
N ALA A 148 24.01 9.02 7.19
CA ALA A 148 23.70 7.61 7.47
C ALA A 148 23.63 7.29 8.99
N CYS A 149 24.01 8.22 9.87
CA CYS A 149 23.98 8.02 11.32
C CYS A 149 22.55 8.19 11.85
N ILE A 150 21.85 7.07 12.05
CA ILE A 150 20.46 7.06 12.53
C ILE A 150 20.34 7.53 13.99
N ALA A 151 21.25 7.05 14.85
CA ALA A 151 21.24 7.33 16.28
C ALA A 151 22.65 7.56 16.84
N HIS A 152 22.75 8.43 17.84
CA HIS A 152 23.98 8.73 18.58
C HIS A 152 23.65 9.00 20.06
N ALA A 153 24.47 8.46 20.97
CA ALA A 153 24.31 8.62 22.42
C ALA A 153 22.88 8.34 22.94
N GLY A 154 22.24 7.30 22.40
CA GLY A 154 20.89 6.88 22.79
C GLY A 154 19.75 7.75 22.26
N ARG A 155 20.02 8.70 21.34
CA ARG A 155 19.01 9.55 20.72
C ARG A 155 19.09 9.45 19.20
N LEU A 156 17.95 9.68 18.54
CA LEU A 156 17.90 9.81 17.09
C LEU A 156 18.60 11.09 16.65
N THR A 157 19.26 11.06 15.51
CA THR A 157 19.81 12.29 14.91
C THR A 157 18.69 13.06 14.20
N PRO A 158 18.85 14.38 13.93
CA PRO A 158 17.76 15.23 13.44
C PRO A 158 17.06 14.72 12.17
N LEU A 159 17.79 14.06 11.25
CA LEU A 159 17.21 13.49 10.03
C LEU A 159 16.24 12.35 10.29
N TYR A 160 16.30 11.71 11.46
CA TYR A 160 15.54 10.52 11.80
C TYR A 160 14.56 10.76 12.95
N GLU A 161 14.41 12.00 13.43
CA GLU A 161 13.43 12.39 14.46
C GLU A 161 11.97 12.13 14.05
N TYR A 162 11.72 11.85 12.77
CA TYR A 162 10.42 11.40 12.28
C TYR A 162 10.06 9.97 12.72
N ILE A 163 11.03 9.13 13.10
CA ILE A 163 10.80 7.70 13.39
C ILE A 163 9.80 7.50 14.54
N PRO A 164 9.87 8.20 15.70
CA PRO A 164 8.88 8.04 16.77
C PRO A 164 7.49 8.44 16.31
N ARG A 165 7.36 9.52 15.53
CA ARG A 165 6.09 9.92 14.91
C ARG A 165 5.54 8.81 14.02
N MET A 166 6.34 8.27 13.10
CA MET A 166 5.92 7.16 12.22
C MET A 166 5.57 5.89 13.00
N ARG A 167 6.32 5.58 14.06
CA ARG A 167 6.02 4.42 14.92
C ARG A 167 4.69 4.58 15.63
N ASN A 168 4.37 5.77 16.13
CA ASN A 168 3.08 6.04 16.75
C ASN A 168 1.96 5.90 15.71
N THR A 169 2.13 6.49 14.52
CA THR A 169 1.18 6.32 13.41
C THR A 169 1.00 4.83 13.01
N MET A 170 2.06 4.02 13.01
CA MET A 170 2.00 2.57 12.73
C MET A 170 1.49 1.73 13.91
N ILE A 171 1.51 2.23 15.14
CA ILE A 171 0.93 1.57 16.31
C ILE A 171 -0.58 1.88 16.39
N ASP A 172 -0.98 3.08 15.98
CA ASP A 172 -2.38 3.50 15.86
C ASP A 172 -3.05 2.90 14.59
N LEU A 173 -2.25 2.54 13.58
CA LEU A 173 -2.64 1.63 12.51
C LEU A 173 -2.42 0.19 12.98
N ALA A 174 -3.39 -0.39 13.69
CA ALA A 174 -3.40 -1.83 13.97
C ALA A 174 -3.06 -2.64 12.70
N PRO A 175 -2.40 -3.81 12.80
CA PRO A 175 -2.17 -4.66 11.63
C PRO A 175 -3.49 -4.86 10.91
N ALA A 176 -3.50 -4.73 9.59
CA ALA A 176 -4.70 -4.88 8.77
C ALA A 176 -5.40 -6.19 9.15
N LYS A 177 -6.41 -6.07 10.01
CA LYS A 177 -7.37 -7.13 10.20
C LYS A 177 -8.20 -7.13 8.94
N THR A 178 -8.20 -8.24 8.23
CA THR A 178 -9.37 -8.60 7.43
C THR A 178 -10.55 -8.59 8.40
N ASN A 179 -11.41 -7.57 8.27
CA ASN A 179 -12.55 -7.25 9.13
C ASN A 179 -13.54 -8.43 9.29
N PRO A 180 -14.39 -8.37 10.33
CA PRO A 180 -15.69 -7.72 10.11
C PRO A 180 -15.87 -6.49 11.00
N LEU A 181 -16.82 -5.61 10.63
CA LEU A 181 -17.44 -4.66 11.56
C LEU A 181 -17.70 -5.37 12.90
N PRO A 182 -17.56 -4.70 14.07
CA PRO A 182 -18.12 -5.25 15.30
C PRO A 182 -19.58 -5.62 15.01
N ASP A 183 -20.02 -6.83 15.36
CA ASP A 183 -21.31 -7.49 15.03
C ASP A 183 -22.55 -6.57 15.13
N LYS A 184 -22.68 -5.59 14.23
CA LYS A 184 -23.82 -4.71 14.11
C LYS A 184 -24.77 -5.33 13.10
N LYS A 185 -26.00 -5.53 13.54
CA LYS A 185 -27.00 -6.34 12.83
C LYS A 185 -27.47 -5.69 11.52
N TYR A 186 -27.32 -4.38 11.41
CA TYR A 186 -27.68 -3.58 10.24
C TYR A 186 -26.50 -2.69 9.85
N SER A 187 -26.24 -2.56 8.55
CA SER A 187 -25.23 -1.66 8.01
C SER A 187 -25.67 -1.04 6.69
N THR A 188 -25.12 0.13 6.38
CA THR A 188 -25.33 0.82 5.10
C THR A 188 -24.03 1.50 4.68
N LEU A 189 -23.87 1.80 3.39
CA LEU A 189 -22.78 2.63 2.91
C LEU A 189 -23.25 4.09 2.85
N VAL A 190 -22.43 4.98 3.40
CA VAL A 190 -22.63 6.42 3.43
C VAL A 190 -21.46 7.09 2.71
N SER A 191 -21.77 7.90 1.70
CA SER A 191 -20.79 8.69 0.96
C SER A 191 -20.80 10.14 1.44
N LEU A 192 -19.63 10.68 1.77
CA LEU A 192 -19.41 12.06 2.15
C LEU A 192 -18.51 12.72 1.12
N SER A 193 -18.89 13.90 0.61
CA SER A 193 -18.05 14.71 -0.29
C SER A 193 -18.05 16.16 0.18
N GLY A 194 -16.92 16.85 0.17
CA GLY A 194 -16.83 18.19 0.74
C GLY A 194 -15.42 18.61 1.16
N HIS A 195 -15.29 19.78 1.76
CA HIS A 195 -14.08 20.18 2.50
C HIS A 195 -13.96 19.41 3.83
N LEU A 196 -13.91 18.08 3.76
CA LEU A 196 -14.08 17.17 4.89
C LEU A 196 -13.01 17.37 5.98
N PHE A 197 -11.79 17.74 5.58
CA PHE A 197 -10.66 17.91 6.48
C PHE A 197 -10.41 19.39 6.84
N ASP A 198 -10.55 20.31 5.87
CA ASP A 198 -10.32 21.73 6.12
C ASP A 198 -11.35 22.33 7.09
N LYS A 199 -12.62 21.90 6.96
CA LYS A 199 -13.72 22.29 7.85
C LYS A 199 -13.96 21.28 8.98
N PHE A 200 -13.11 20.25 9.12
CA PHE A 200 -13.23 19.16 10.10
C PHE A 200 -14.56 18.37 10.07
N LEU A 201 -15.32 18.44 8.98
CA LEU A 201 -16.62 17.79 8.82
C LEU A 201 -16.55 16.26 8.94
N ILE A 202 -15.42 15.66 8.58
CA ILE A 202 -15.24 14.22 8.75
C ILE A 202 -15.33 13.82 10.21
N ASN A 203 -14.70 14.57 11.11
CA ASN A 203 -14.70 14.24 12.53
C ASN A 203 -16.11 14.42 13.12
N GLU A 204 -16.82 15.46 12.72
CA GLU A 204 -18.19 15.70 13.15
C GLU A 204 -19.14 14.58 12.69
N ALA A 205 -18.98 14.11 11.44
CA ALA A 205 -19.72 12.95 10.94
C ALA A 205 -19.42 11.67 11.74
N LEU A 206 -18.15 11.42 12.06
CA LEU A 206 -17.76 10.27 12.88
C LEU A 206 -18.29 10.37 14.31
N ASP A 207 -18.23 11.56 14.92
CA ASP A 207 -18.76 11.83 16.26
C ASP A 207 -20.28 11.61 16.32
N ILE A 208 -21.03 11.99 15.28
CA ILE A 208 -22.47 11.72 15.15
C ILE A 208 -22.74 10.21 15.18
N ILE A 209 -21.96 9.44 14.41
CA ILE A 209 -22.12 7.98 14.32
C ILE A 209 -21.85 7.34 15.70
N GLU A 210 -20.75 7.68 16.35
CA GLU A 210 -20.38 7.11 17.65
C GLU A 210 -21.34 7.53 18.77
N THR A 211 -21.74 8.80 18.80
CA THR A 211 -22.65 9.34 19.83
C THR A 211 -24.03 8.69 19.76
N ALA A 212 -24.48 8.33 18.55
CA ALA A 212 -25.71 7.60 18.34
C ALA A 212 -25.60 6.09 18.66
N GLY A 213 -24.42 5.58 19.02
CA GLY A 213 -24.17 4.16 19.30
C GLY A 213 -23.90 3.30 18.05
N GLY A 214 -23.64 3.96 16.91
CA GLY A 214 -23.23 3.32 15.68
C GLY A 214 -21.75 2.95 15.65
N SER A 215 -21.38 2.13 14.68
CA SER A 215 -19.99 1.90 14.29
C SER A 215 -19.78 2.35 12.85
N PHE A 216 -18.54 2.60 12.47
CA PHE A 216 -18.20 2.89 11.08
C PHE A 216 -16.92 2.17 10.67
N HIS A 217 -16.81 1.94 9.37
CA HIS A 217 -15.60 1.47 8.73
C HIS A 217 -15.32 2.34 7.51
N LEU A 218 -14.12 2.92 7.45
CA LEU A 218 -13.67 3.69 6.29
C LEU A 218 -13.37 2.75 5.13
N VAL A 219 -14.23 2.77 4.11
CA VAL A 219 -14.10 1.94 2.90
C VAL A 219 -13.16 2.60 1.91
N ARG A 220 -13.33 3.91 1.70
CA ARG A 220 -12.51 4.71 0.78
C ARG A 220 -12.38 6.14 1.31
N CYS A 221 -11.22 6.75 1.13
CA CYS A 221 -11.01 8.16 1.44
C CYS A 221 -10.01 8.76 0.47
N GLU A 222 -10.39 9.87 -0.15
CA GLU A 222 -9.56 10.69 -1.01
C GLU A 222 -9.54 12.10 -0.44
N VAL A 223 -8.35 12.54 -0.01
CA VAL A 223 -8.16 13.85 0.60
C VAL A 223 -7.76 14.82 -0.51
N GLY A 224 -8.47 15.96 -0.59
CA GLY A 224 -8.10 17.06 -1.47
C GLY A 224 -6.65 17.50 -1.24
N GLN A 225 -5.92 17.84 -2.31
CA GLN A 225 -4.49 18.17 -2.20
C GLN A 225 -4.22 19.64 -1.90
N SER A 226 -5.27 20.45 -1.84
CA SER A 226 -5.25 21.85 -1.46
C SER A 226 -6.53 22.21 -0.70
N THR A 227 -6.53 23.39 -0.06
CA THR A 227 -7.68 23.91 0.70
C THR A 227 -8.93 24.15 -0.15
N ASP A 228 -8.76 24.21 -1.48
CA ASP A 228 -9.84 24.46 -2.44
C ASP A 228 -10.33 23.13 -3.08
N ASP A 229 -9.65 22.01 -2.81
CA ASP A 229 -10.00 20.71 -3.38
C ASP A 229 -11.00 19.96 -2.50
N MET A 230 -12.01 19.39 -3.14
CA MET A 230 -13.01 18.57 -2.47
C MET A 230 -12.40 17.22 -2.05
N SER A 231 -12.69 16.83 -0.82
CA SER A 231 -12.38 15.50 -0.29
C SER A 231 -13.59 14.59 -0.43
N TYR A 232 -13.33 13.29 -0.55
CA TYR A 232 -14.34 12.25 -0.69
C TYR A 232 -14.10 11.13 0.32
N SER A 233 -15.16 10.58 0.90
CA SER A 233 -15.08 9.48 1.86
C SER A 233 -16.29 8.56 1.76
N GLU A 234 -16.06 7.25 1.70
CA GLU A 234 -17.10 6.23 1.84
C GLU A 234 -16.94 5.53 3.19
N LEU A 235 -18.01 5.54 3.96
CA LEU A 235 -18.11 4.93 5.28
C LEU A 235 -19.15 3.82 5.24
N GLU A 236 -18.79 2.61 5.64
CA GLU A 236 -19.79 1.60 6.00
C GLU A 236 -20.20 1.83 7.45
N VAL A 237 -21.44 2.24 7.67
CA VAL A 237 -22.01 2.61 8.97
C VAL A 237 -22.91 1.49 9.47
N GLY A 238 -22.71 1.02 10.70
CA GLY A 238 -23.46 -0.06 11.32
C GLY A 238 -24.18 0.32 12.61
N ALA A 239 -25.31 -0.33 12.89
CA ALA A 239 -26.05 -0.21 14.15
C ALA A 239 -26.73 -1.54 14.57
N ASP A 240 -27.13 -1.64 15.83
CA ASP A 240 -27.77 -2.86 16.39
C ASP A 240 -29.24 -3.00 15.96
N ASP A 241 -29.89 -1.89 15.61
CA ASP A 241 -31.26 -1.80 15.12
C ASP A 241 -31.41 -0.72 14.03
N THR A 242 -32.47 -0.85 13.23
CA THR A 242 -32.74 0.06 12.11
C THR A 242 -33.09 1.46 12.56
N ALA A 243 -33.74 1.64 13.72
CA ALA A 243 -34.12 2.97 14.22
C ALA A 243 -32.88 3.82 14.57
N THR A 244 -31.85 3.18 15.11
CA THR A 244 -30.55 3.81 15.38
C THR A 244 -29.82 4.12 14.08
N LEU A 245 -29.84 3.20 13.11
CA LEU A 245 -29.24 3.42 11.79
C LEU A 245 -29.91 4.59 11.06
N ASP A 246 -31.23 4.63 11.02
CA ASP A 246 -32.01 5.70 10.40
C ASP A 246 -31.72 7.06 11.06
N LYS A 247 -31.66 7.09 12.40
CA LYS A 247 -31.30 8.30 13.15
C LYS A 247 -29.89 8.81 12.80
N ILE A 248 -28.93 7.90 12.61
CA ILE A 248 -27.56 8.27 12.19
C ILE A 248 -27.61 8.88 10.80
N ILE A 249 -28.30 8.25 9.84
CA ILE A 249 -28.43 8.74 8.47
C ILE A 249 -29.11 10.12 8.45
N ASP A 250 -30.18 10.32 9.20
CA ASP A 250 -30.89 11.60 9.30
C ASP A 250 -29.99 12.70 9.88
N SER A 251 -29.16 12.36 10.87
CA SER A 251 -28.22 13.30 11.50
C SER A 251 -27.08 13.68 10.56
N LEU A 252 -26.53 12.72 9.81
CA LEU A 252 -25.51 12.97 8.78
C LEU A 252 -26.08 13.80 7.62
N THR A 253 -27.34 13.55 7.24
CA THR A 253 -28.05 14.34 6.22
C THR A 253 -28.30 15.77 6.70
N SER A 254 -28.60 15.95 7.99
CA SER A 254 -28.75 17.28 8.58
C SER A 254 -27.43 18.04 8.59
N LEU A 255 -26.32 17.38 8.93
CA LEU A 255 -24.96 17.94 8.87
C LEU A 255 -24.61 18.44 7.46
N ALA A 256 -24.97 17.66 6.44
CA ALA A 256 -24.78 18.05 5.05
C ALA A 256 -25.59 19.31 4.66
N ASN A 257 -26.85 19.37 5.09
CA ASN A 257 -27.73 20.50 4.79
C ASN A 257 -27.32 21.79 5.52
N GLU A 258 -26.76 21.71 6.73
CA GLU A 258 -26.26 22.88 7.47
C GLU A 258 -25.03 23.51 6.82
N HIS A 259 -24.25 22.72 6.09
CA HIS A 259 -22.99 23.15 5.45
C HIS A 259 -23.11 23.43 3.95
N GLY A 260 -24.24 23.10 3.30
CA GLY A 260 -24.51 23.35 1.87
C GLY A 260 -25.14 24.71 1.53
N GLY A 261 -25.06 25.70 2.44
CA GLY A 261 -25.77 26.97 2.35
C GLY A 261 -25.03 28.15 1.69
N ASP A 262 -23.79 28.00 1.23
CA ASP A 262 -23.02 29.11 0.64
C ASP A 262 -23.08 29.09 -0.89
N HIS A 263 -23.84 30.05 -1.45
CA HIS A 263 -23.98 30.26 -2.88
C HIS A 263 -22.64 30.74 -3.47
N ASP A 264 -21.87 29.86 -4.14
CA ASP A 264 -21.32 30.02 -5.51
C ASP A 264 -20.25 28.93 -5.85
N ALA A 265 -20.57 27.64 -5.72
CA ALA A 265 -19.84 26.54 -6.39
C ALA A 265 -20.71 25.29 -6.41
N GLY A 266 -20.77 24.58 -7.54
CA GLY A 266 -21.67 23.44 -7.71
C GLY A 266 -21.35 22.26 -6.80
N GLN A 267 -22.40 21.68 -6.19
CA GLN A 267 -22.46 20.38 -5.52
C GLN A 267 -21.53 20.21 -4.30
N GLU A 268 -21.85 20.88 -3.19
CA GLU A 268 -21.33 20.52 -1.87
C GLU A 268 -22.26 19.49 -1.19
N ILE A 269 -21.66 18.33 -0.88
CA ILE A 269 -22.16 17.19 -0.08
C ILE A 269 -23.31 16.38 -0.70
N GLU A 270 -22.96 15.28 -1.39
CA GLU A 270 -23.92 14.28 -1.89
C GLU A 270 -23.87 13.01 -1.01
N LEU A 271 -24.88 12.84 -0.17
CA LEU A 271 -25.12 11.65 0.64
C LEU A 271 -26.11 10.72 -0.08
N ALA A 272 -25.63 9.59 -0.59
CA ALA A 272 -26.48 8.55 -1.14
C ALA A 272 -26.35 7.27 -0.29
N PRO A 273 -27.42 6.79 0.37
CA PRO A 273 -27.41 5.45 0.97
C PRO A 273 -27.43 4.41 -0.15
N ILE A 274 -26.42 3.54 -0.20
CA ILE A 274 -26.45 2.36 -1.07
C ILE A 274 -27.02 1.20 -0.24
N ALA A 275 -28.29 0.86 -0.47
CA ALA A 275 -28.92 -0.31 0.15
C ALA A 275 -28.24 -1.58 -0.38
N LYS A 276 -27.74 -2.44 0.52
CA LYS A 276 -27.34 -3.81 0.20
C LYS A 276 -28.61 -4.69 0.16
N GLU A 277 -28.94 -5.26 -1.00
CA GLU A 277 -29.76 -6.49 -1.09
C GLU A 277 -28.91 -7.72 -0.71
#